data_AF-A0A958Y1S9-F1
#
_entry.id   AF-A0A958Y1S9-F1
#
_cell.length_a   1.000
_cell.length_b   1.000
_cell.length_c   1.000
_cell.angle_alpha   90.00
_cell.angle_beta   90.00
_cell.angle_gamma   90.00
#
_symmetry.space_group_name_H-M   'P 1'
#
loop_
_entity.id
_entity.type
_entity.pdbx_description
1 polymer ?
#
loop_
_entity_poly.entity_id
_entity_poly.type
_entity_poly.pdbx_seq_one_letter_code
_entity_poly.pdbx_strand_id
1 'polypeptide(L)'
;MRLFNLLFLALSSVFVLSCGSDTGQETSQEASLADSLIVDIDQRLAKYVPVRLTTDVGQLSDKQKQMIPVLIEAARIMDELFWYEAYGQKDSLMEALTNEKLKRYVTINYGPWDRLEGNEPFIYGVGPKPAGANFYPADMTKEEFEAAQLEGKSSLYTFLRRDEGGKL
;
A
#
# COMPACT_ATOMS: atom_id res chain seq x y z
N MET A 1 38.51 58.07 36.59
CA MET A 1 37.96 58.58 37.87
C MET A 1 36.51 58.97 37.61
N ARG A 2 35.54 58.17 38.12
CA ARG A 2 34.09 58.43 38.23
C ARG A 2 33.29 58.65 36.92
N LEU A 3 32.06 58.19 36.72
CA LEU A 3 31.14 57.21 37.31
C LEU A 3 29.84 57.30 36.44
N PHE A 4 29.04 56.23 36.39
CA PHE A 4 27.57 56.20 36.22
C PHE A 4 26.87 56.10 34.84
N ASN A 5 26.47 54.85 34.55
CA ASN A 5 25.12 54.29 34.33
C ASN A 5 24.14 54.78 33.23
N LEU A 6 23.88 53.80 32.34
CA LEU A 6 22.62 53.35 31.72
C LEU A 6 21.29 54.01 32.15
N LEU A 7 20.47 54.39 31.15
CA LEU A 7 19.04 54.05 31.11
C LEU A 7 18.53 53.91 29.66
N PHE A 8 17.59 52.98 29.51
CA PHE A 8 17.01 52.34 28.33
C PHE A 8 16.10 53.21 27.40
N LEU A 9 15.81 52.60 26.23
CA LEU A 9 14.49 52.45 25.54
C LEU A 9 14.23 53.21 24.22
N ALA A 10 14.40 52.45 23.12
CA ALA A 10 13.55 52.27 21.92
C ALA A 10 13.08 53.46 21.05
N LEU A 11 13.33 53.40 19.73
CA LEU A 11 12.35 52.88 18.74
C LEU A 11 12.97 52.80 17.32
N SER A 12 12.76 51.66 16.67
CA SER A 12 13.26 51.28 15.35
C SER A 12 12.37 51.78 14.20
N SER A 13 12.94 52.02 13.02
CA SER A 13 12.25 51.79 11.73
C SER A 13 13.27 51.47 10.65
N VAL A 14 13.24 50.22 10.21
CA VAL A 14 14.12 49.57 9.22
C VAL A 14 13.58 49.81 7.81
N PHE A 15 14.49 50.06 6.86
CA PHE A 15 14.22 50.21 5.44
C PHE A 15 13.69 48.90 4.82
N VAL A 16 12.59 48.97 4.08
CA VAL A 16 12.07 47.88 3.25
C VAL A 16 12.45 48.12 1.80
N LEU A 17 13.28 47.24 1.25
CA LEU A 17 13.45 46.97 -0.18
C LEU A 17 12.85 45.57 -0.42
N SER A 18 11.82 45.45 -1.25
CA SER A 18 11.40 44.16 -1.79
C SER A 18 10.89 44.32 -3.22
N CYS A 19 11.40 43.42 -4.06
CA CYS A 19 11.39 43.44 -5.52
C CYS A 19 10.09 42.94 -6.16
N GLY A 20 9.82 43.46 -7.36
CA GLY A 20 9.70 42.68 -8.61
C GLY A 20 8.75 41.49 -8.61
N SER A 21 7.60 41.70 -9.24
CA SER A 21 6.64 40.69 -9.69
C SER A 21 7.27 39.67 -10.64
N ASP A 22 7.40 38.43 -10.19
CA ASP A 22 7.46 37.26 -11.06
C ASP A 22 6.37 36.27 -10.60
N THR A 23 5.45 36.03 -11.51
CA THR A 23 4.26 35.19 -11.33
C THR A 23 4.72 33.73 -11.30
N GLY A 24 5.15 33.26 -10.13
CA GLY A 24 5.42 31.85 -9.88
C GLY A 24 4.13 31.05 -9.97
N GLN A 25 3.95 30.37 -11.11
CA GLN A 25 3.02 29.24 -11.21
C GLN A 25 3.44 28.18 -10.20
N GLU A 26 2.70 28.04 -9.11
CA GLU A 26 2.64 26.78 -8.38
C GLU A 26 1.99 25.76 -9.32
N THR A 27 2.84 25.06 -10.06
CA THR A 27 2.45 23.81 -10.70
C THR A 27 2.34 22.79 -9.58
N SER A 28 1.11 22.55 -9.15
CA SER A 28 0.71 21.31 -8.49
C SER A 28 1.06 20.15 -9.43
N GLN A 29 2.28 19.65 -9.29
CA GLN A 29 2.64 18.32 -9.75
C GLN A 29 1.85 17.33 -8.88
N GLU A 30 0.69 16.90 -9.35
CA GLU A 30 0.24 15.54 -9.08
C GLU A 30 1.31 14.60 -9.66
N ALA A 31 2.28 14.25 -8.82
CA ALA A 31 3.28 13.26 -9.14
C ALA A 31 2.53 11.95 -9.45
N SER A 32 2.46 11.59 -10.73
CA SER A 32 1.95 10.29 -11.13
C SER A 32 2.81 9.22 -10.45
N LEU A 33 2.19 8.18 -9.89
CA LEU A 33 2.89 7.10 -9.18
C LEU A 33 3.95 6.38 -10.04
N ALA A 34 4.00 6.65 -11.35
CA ALA A 34 5.10 6.22 -12.22
C ALA A 34 6.46 6.83 -11.83
N ASP A 35 6.50 8.02 -11.22
CA ASP A 35 7.72 8.67 -10.69
C ASP A 35 8.04 8.24 -9.24
N SER A 36 7.22 7.37 -8.64
CA SER A 36 7.32 6.92 -7.24
C SER A 36 7.98 5.55 -7.04
N LEU A 37 8.64 5.01 -8.07
CA LEU A 37 9.33 3.73 -8.00
C LEU A 37 10.64 3.84 -7.20
N ILE A 38 10.85 2.94 -6.24
CA ILE A 38 12.12 2.85 -5.51
C ILE A 38 13.08 1.84 -6.18
N VAL A 39 12.58 1.04 -7.13
CA VAL A 39 13.32 -0.07 -7.75
C VAL A 39 13.22 -0.07 -9.28
N ASP A 40 14.18 -0.74 -9.93
CA ASP A 40 14.10 -1.09 -11.35
C ASP A 40 13.06 -2.20 -11.56
N ILE A 41 11.87 -1.81 -12.03
CA ILE A 41 10.74 -2.74 -12.21
C ILE A 41 11.00 -3.79 -13.29
N ASP A 42 11.83 -3.48 -14.28
CA ASP A 42 12.16 -4.39 -15.38
C ASP A 42 13.04 -5.53 -14.88
N GLN A 43 14.06 -5.20 -14.09
CA GLN A 43 14.91 -6.20 -13.43
C GLN A 43 14.09 -7.11 -12.49
N ARG A 44 13.16 -6.52 -11.73
CA ARG A 44 12.30 -7.25 -10.81
C ARG A 44 11.34 -8.19 -11.53
N LEU A 45 10.66 -7.72 -12.58
CA LEU A 45 9.78 -8.54 -13.42
C LEU A 45 10.52 -9.68 -14.13
N ALA A 46 11.77 -9.48 -14.52
CA ALA A 46 12.58 -10.51 -15.20
C ALA A 46 12.77 -11.79 -14.35
N LYS A 47 12.60 -11.72 -13.02
CA LYS A 47 12.60 -12.88 -12.12
C LYS A 47 11.40 -13.81 -12.35
N TYR A 48 10.29 -13.29 -12.90
CA TYR A 48 9.05 -14.02 -13.13
C TYR A 48 8.95 -14.49 -14.58
N VAL A 49 9.46 -15.69 -14.84
CA VAL A 49 9.43 -16.30 -16.17
C VAL A 49 8.02 -16.82 -16.47
N PRO A 50 7.37 -16.37 -17.57
CA PRO A 50 6.06 -16.89 -17.95
C PRO A 50 6.18 -18.33 -18.42
N VAL A 51 5.40 -19.23 -17.79
CA VAL A 51 5.32 -20.64 -18.16
C VAL A 51 3.89 -20.95 -18.56
N ARG A 52 3.72 -21.63 -19.70
CA ARG A 52 2.40 -22.12 -20.12
C ARG A 52 2.00 -23.31 -19.27
N LEU A 53 0.98 -23.14 -18.42
CA LEU A 53 0.33 -24.23 -17.73
C LEU A 53 -0.63 -24.97 -18.68
N THR A 54 -0.49 -26.28 -18.79
CA THR A 54 -1.35 -27.12 -19.60
C THR A 54 -1.47 -28.51 -18.96
N THR A 55 -2.52 -29.24 -19.31
CA THR A 55 -2.75 -30.60 -18.84
C THR A 55 -3.65 -31.34 -19.82
N ASP A 56 -3.52 -32.65 -19.89
CA ASP A 56 -4.41 -33.50 -20.68
C ASP A 56 -5.73 -33.70 -19.94
N VAL A 57 -6.83 -33.27 -20.55
CA VAL A 57 -8.20 -33.43 -20.04
C VAL A 57 -8.95 -34.56 -20.75
N GLY A 58 -8.29 -35.31 -21.64
CA GLY A 58 -8.89 -36.40 -22.41
C GLY A 58 -9.47 -37.52 -21.54
N GLN A 59 -8.85 -37.77 -20.38
CA GLN A 59 -9.29 -38.77 -19.41
C GLN A 59 -10.57 -38.39 -18.64
N LEU A 60 -11.03 -37.14 -18.76
CA LEU A 60 -12.21 -36.66 -18.06
C LEU A 60 -13.49 -36.97 -18.86
N SER A 61 -14.53 -37.37 -18.14
CA SER A 61 -15.89 -37.46 -18.69
C SER A 61 -16.41 -36.08 -19.10
N ASP A 62 -17.44 -36.05 -19.95
CA ASP A 62 -18.05 -34.80 -20.42
C ASP A 62 -18.59 -33.95 -19.25
N LYS A 63 -19.18 -34.58 -18.23
CA LYS A 63 -19.65 -33.89 -17.03
C LYS A 63 -18.51 -33.28 -16.21
N GLN A 64 -17.37 -33.96 -16.10
CA GLN A 64 -16.19 -33.40 -15.42
C GLN A 64 -15.61 -32.21 -16.20
N LYS A 65 -15.56 -32.31 -17.54
CA LYS A 65 -15.15 -31.18 -18.39
C LYS A 65 -16.07 -29.98 -18.23
N GLN A 66 -17.38 -30.20 -18.11
CA GLN A 66 -18.37 -29.14 -17.83
C GLN A 66 -18.21 -28.50 -16.44
N MET A 67 -17.67 -29.23 -15.47
CA MET A 67 -17.41 -28.71 -14.12
C MET A 67 -16.17 -27.80 -14.06
N ILE A 68 -15.18 -27.99 -14.93
CA ILE A 68 -13.94 -27.21 -14.93
C ILE A 68 -14.18 -25.69 -15.00
N PRO A 69 -14.98 -25.15 -15.95
CA PRO A 69 -15.27 -23.72 -15.99
C PRO A 69 -15.85 -23.17 -14.69
N VAL A 70 -16.75 -23.92 -14.03
CA VAL A 70 -17.37 -23.52 -12.75
C VAL A 70 -16.33 -23.46 -11.63
N LEU A 71 -15.42 -24.43 -11.57
CA LEU A 71 -14.33 -24.43 -10.59
C LEU A 71 -13.33 -23.29 -10.85
N ILE A 72 -13.09 -22.95 -12.12
CA ILE A 72 -12.25 -21.79 -12.47
C ILE A 72 -12.94 -20.49 -12.05
N GLU A 73 -14.25 -20.36 -12.21
CA GLU A 73 -15.01 -19.21 -11.73
C GLU A 73 -14.92 -19.08 -10.21
N ALA A 74 -15.10 -20.18 -9.47
CA ALA A 74 -14.91 -20.19 -8.01
C ALA A 74 -13.47 -19.80 -7.61
N ALA A 75 -12.46 -20.32 -8.33
CA ALA A 75 -11.06 -19.97 -8.07
C ALA A 75 -10.76 -18.48 -8.32
N ARG A 76 -11.40 -17.84 -9.30
CA ARG A 76 -11.28 -16.38 -9.51
C ARG A 76 -11.84 -15.57 -8.35
N ILE A 77 -12.90 -16.04 -7.70
CA ILE A 77 -13.43 -15.38 -6.49
C ILE A 77 -12.41 -15.47 -5.36
N MET A 78 -11.76 -16.63 -5.18
CA MET A 78 -10.71 -16.80 -4.17
C MET A 78 -9.52 -15.86 -4.40
N ASP A 79 -9.20 -15.55 -5.67
CA ASP A 79 -8.16 -14.58 -6.03
C ASP A 79 -8.46 -13.18 -5.46
N GLU A 80 -9.70 -12.70 -5.64
CA GLU A 80 -10.14 -11.41 -5.12
C GLU A 80 -10.26 -11.39 -3.58
N LEU A 81 -10.66 -12.50 -2.96
CA LEU A 81 -10.67 -12.62 -1.49
C LEU A 81 -9.25 -12.51 -0.92
N PHE A 82 -8.28 -13.20 -1.52
CA PHE A 82 -6.89 -13.12 -1.07
C PHE A 82 -6.28 -11.73 -1.29
N TRP A 83 -6.68 -11.01 -2.34
CA TRP A 83 -6.33 -9.60 -2.49
C TRP A 83 -6.79 -8.75 -1.31
N TYR A 84 -8.04 -8.93 -0.89
CA TYR A 84 -8.58 -8.23 0.26
C TYR A 84 -7.82 -8.59 1.55
N GLU A 85 -7.46 -9.86 1.74
CA GLU A 85 -6.67 -10.32 2.89
C GLU A 85 -5.24 -9.77 2.90
N ALA A 86 -4.58 -9.73 1.73
CA ALA A 86 -3.16 -9.40 1.61
C ALA A 86 -2.86 -7.90 1.65
N TYR A 87 -3.80 -7.07 1.18
CA TYR A 87 -3.65 -5.61 1.04
C TYR A 87 -4.86 -4.83 1.56
N GLY A 88 -6.08 -5.29 1.27
CA GLY A 88 -7.31 -4.54 1.49
C GLY A 88 -7.97 -4.15 0.17
N GLN A 89 -8.54 -2.96 0.08
CA GLN A 89 -9.21 -2.51 -1.15
C GLN A 89 -8.19 -2.31 -2.28
N LYS A 90 -8.14 -3.25 -3.23
CA LYS A 90 -7.21 -3.25 -4.37
C LYS A 90 -7.43 -2.09 -5.34
N ASP A 91 -8.69 -1.69 -5.54
CA ASP A 91 -9.07 -0.78 -6.62
C ASP A 91 -8.36 0.58 -6.50
N SER A 92 -8.34 1.17 -5.30
CA SER A 92 -7.67 2.45 -5.07
C SER A 92 -6.16 2.39 -5.37
N LEU A 93 -5.51 1.26 -5.09
CA LEU A 93 -4.11 1.05 -5.46
C LEU A 93 -3.98 0.96 -6.99
N MET A 94 -4.77 0.10 -7.63
CA MET A 94 -4.61 -0.20 -9.06
C MET A 94 -4.99 0.97 -9.95
N GLU A 95 -5.99 1.77 -9.56
CA GLU A 95 -6.41 2.99 -10.26
C GLU A 95 -5.34 4.08 -10.22
N ALA A 96 -4.59 4.15 -9.11
CA ALA A 96 -3.54 5.15 -8.94
C ALA A 96 -2.29 4.83 -9.78
N LEU A 97 -2.08 3.58 -10.18
CA LEU A 97 -0.95 3.17 -11.01
C LEU A 97 -1.22 3.49 -12.49
N THR A 98 -0.26 4.12 -13.16
CA THR A 98 -0.33 4.39 -14.62
C THR A 98 0.62 3.51 -15.43
N ASN A 99 1.70 3.02 -14.83
CA ASN A 99 2.68 2.16 -15.48
C ASN A 99 2.21 0.69 -15.49
N GLU A 100 1.97 0.14 -16.68
CA GLU A 100 1.47 -1.23 -16.87
C GLU A 100 2.44 -2.32 -16.36
N LYS A 101 3.76 -2.09 -16.41
CA LYS A 101 4.74 -3.01 -15.83
C LYS A 101 4.61 -3.04 -14.31
N LEU A 102 4.47 -1.87 -13.70
CA LEU A 102 4.27 -1.76 -12.26
C LEU A 102 2.93 -2.39 -11.83
N LYS A 103 1.84 -2.13 -12.56
CA LYS A 103 0.56 -2.81 -12.32
C LYS A 103 0.73 -4.32 -12.34
N ARG A 104 1.38 -4.86 -13.38
CA ARG A 104 1.65 -6.30 -13.48
C ARG A 104 2.47 -6.81 -12.28
N TYR A 105 3.47 -6.06 -11.83
CA TYR A 105 4.29 -6.46 -10.68
C TYR A 105 3.51 -6.46 -9.37
N VAL A 106 2.69 -5.43 -9.15
CA VAL A 106 1.72 -5.38 -8.04
C VAL A 106 0.77 -6.56 -8.12
N THR A 107 0.28 -6.89 -9.33
CA THR A 107 -0.62 -8.01 -9.53
C THR A 107 0.00 -9.34 -9.11
N ILE A 108 1.23 -9.61 -9.55
CA ILE A 108 1.97 -10.84 -9.20
C ILE A 108 2.20 -10.95 -7.68
N ASN A 109 2.41 -9.83 -7.01
CA ASN A 109 2.76 -9.79 -5.59
C ASN A 109 1.56 -9.65 -4.64
N TYR A 110 0.33 -9.49 -5.14
CA TYR A 110 -0.85 -9.22 -4.33
C TYR A 110 -0.67 -7.99 -3.42
N GLY A 111 -0.09 -6.92 -3.99
CA GLY A 111 0.17 -5.67 -3.30
C GLY A 111 1.54 -5.05 -3.63
N PRO A 112 1.86 -3.90 -3.02
CA PRO A 112 3.05 -3.10 -3.30
C PRO A 112 4.35 -3.57 -2.60
N TRP A 113 4.44 -4.86 -2.24
CA TRP A 113 5.58 -5.44 -1.52
C TRP A 113 6.15 -6.65 -2.25
N ASP A 114 7.46 -6.71 -2.42
CA ASP A 114 8.15 -7.75 -3.19
C ASP A 114 8.25 -9.06 -2.38
N ARG A 115 7.47 -10.07 -2.77
CA ARG A 115 7.44 -11.36 -2.06
C ARG A 115 8.74 -12.15 -2.18
N LEU A 116 9.55 -11.92 -3.21
CA LEU A 116 10.85 -12.58 -3.37
C LEU A 116 11.96 -11.87 -2.58
N GLU A 117 11.69 -10.67 -2.07
CA GLU A 117 12.64 -9.84 -1.30
C GLU A 117 12.09 -9.54 0.09
N GLY A 118 11.50 -10.54 0.74
CA GLY A 118 11.08 -10.42 2.14
C GLY A 118 9.96 -9.39 2.39
N ASN A 119 9.17 -9.05 1.37
CA ASN A 119 8.12 -8.02 1.41
C ASN A 119 8.65 -6.58 1.51
N GLU A 120 9.84 -6.30 0.98
CA GLU A 120 10.29 -4.91 0.81
C GLU A 120 9.31 -4.11 -0.06
N PRO A 121 8.91 -2.89 0.36
CA PRO A 121 8.07 -2.04 -0.48
C PRO A 121 8.83 -1.56 -1.70
N PHE A 122 8.19 -1.63 -2.87
CA PHE A 122 8.78 -1.15 -4.13
C PHE A 122 8.13 0.14 -4.67
N ILE A 123 7.13 0.67 -3.94
CA ILE A 123 6.47 1.95 -4.22
C ILE A 123 6.73 2.90 -3.05
N TYR A 124 7.14 4.13 -3.35
CA TYR A 124 7.37 5.17 -2.38
C TYR A 124 6.11 5.49 -1.56
N GLY A 125 6.29 5.71 -0.25
CA GLY A 125 5.21 6.09 0.68
C GLY A 125 4.35 4.94 1.21
N VAL A 126 4.44 3.72 0.65
CA VAL A 126 3.65 2.56 1.11
C VAL A 126 4.07 2.08 2.51
N GLY A 127 5.35 2.19 2.84
CA GLY A 127 5.89 1.66 4.11
C GLY A 127 6.01 0.13 4.13
N PRO A 128 6.46 -0.44 5.26
CA PRO A 128 6.61 -1.89 5.41
C PRO A 128 5.26 -2.62 5.36
N LYS A 129 5.25 -3.87 4.92
CA LYS A 129 4.05 -4.70 4.92
C LYS A 129 3.56 -4.91 6.37
N PRO A 130 2.27 -4.65 6.69
CA PRO A 130 1.73 -4.95 8.01
C PRO A 130 1.90 -6.43 8.37
N ALA A 131 2.37 -6.72 9.59
CA ALA A 131 2.58 -8.09 10.06
C ALA A 131 1.26 -8.90 10.08
N GLY A 132 0.16 -8.22 10.40
CA GLY A 132 -1.19 -8.78 10.37
C GLY A 132 -1.89 -8.73 9.01
N ALA A 133 -1.18 -8.32 7.94
CA ALA A 133 -1.78 -7.99 6.64
C ALA A 133 -3.05 -7.14 6.81
N ASN A 134 -4.18 -7.55 6.24
CA ASN A 134 -5.48 -6.90 6.46
C ASN A 134 -6.40 -7.69 7.43
N PHE A 135 -5.88 -8.62 8.24
CA PHE A 135 -6.70 -9.42 9.17
C PHE A 135 -7.09 -8.66 10.44
N TYR A 136 -6.29 -7.66 10.81
CA TYR A 136 -6.43 -6.86 12.04
C TYR A 136 -6.53 -5.38 11.69
N PRO A 137 -7.01 -4.51 12.61
CA PRO A 137 -6.88 -3.07 12.43
C PRO A 137 -5.41 -2.69 12.20
N ALA A 138 -5.17 -1.73 11.31
CA ALA A 138 -3.83 -1.34 10.90
C ALA A 138 -2.96 -0.79 12.05
N ASP A 139 -3.60 -0.28 13.10
CA ASP A 139 -2.98 0.27 14.30
C ASP A 139 -2.95 -0.71 15.48
N MET A 140 -3.44 -1.94 15.31
CA MET A 140 -3.53 -2.91 16.39
C MET A 140 -2.14 -3.47 16.75
N THR A 141 -1.80 -3.39 18.03
CA THR A 141 -0.57 -3.99 18.56
C THR A 141 -0.79 -5.45 18.95
N LYS A 142 0.30 -6.21 19.07
CA LYS A 142 0.23 -7.59 19.56
C LYS A 142 -0.28 -7.63 21.01
N GLU A 143 0.15 -6.67 21.82
CA GLU A 143 -0.23 -6.53 23.22
C GLU A 143 -1.74 -6.23 23.36
N GLU A 144 -2.27 -5.35 22.50
CA GLU A 144 -3.72 -5.09 22.43
C GLU A 144 -4.49 -6.37 22.05
N PHE A 145 -4.02 -7.12 21.07
CA PHE A 145 -4.63 -8.39 20.68
C PHE A 145 -4.63 -9.42 21.81
N GLU A 146 -3.51 -9.57 22.51
CA GLU A 146 -3.37 -10.50 23.63
C GLU A 146 -4.30 -10.13 24.79
N ALA A 147 -4.45 -8.84 25.09
CA ALA A 147 -5.32 -8.34 26.15
C ALA A 147 -6.82 -8.34 25.79
N ALA A 148 -7.18 -8.29 24.51
CA ALA A 148 -8.57 -8.22 24.06
C ALA A 148 -9.37 -9.48 24.47
N GLN A 149 -10.53 -9.28 25.11
CA GLN A 149 -11.46 -10.35 25.51
C GLN A 149 -12.62 -10.44 24.51
N LEU A 150 -12.30 -10.88 23.30
CA LEU A 150 -13.26 -11.05 22.20
C LEU A 150 -13.46 -12.54 21.90
N GLU A 151 -14.72 -12.96 21.79
CA GLU A 151 -15.05 -14.31 21.35
C GLU A 151 -14.56 -14.52 19.91
N GLY A 152 -13.93 -15.66 19.64
CA GLY A 152 -13.46 -15.99 18.29
C GLY A 152 -12.23 -15.21 17.80
N LYS A 153 -11.58 -14.36 18.63
CA LYS A 153 -10.41 -13.55 18.20
C LYS A 153 -9.23 -14.34 17.63
N SER A 154 -9.11 -15.63 17.99
CA SER A 154 -8.07 -16.54 17.50
C SER A 154 -8.58 -17.51 16.43
N SER A 155 -9.80 -17.32 15.93
CA SER A 155 -10.37 -18.12 14.84
C SER A 155 -9.62 -17.86 13.54
N LEU A 156 -9.49 -18.89 12.71
CA LEU A 156 -8.92 -18.77 11.35
C LEU A 156 -9.89 -18.11 10.35
N TYR A 157 -11.12 -17.82 10.77
CA TYR A 157 -12.20 -17.36 9.89
C TYR A 157 -12.82 -16.03 10.38
N THR A 158 -12.06 -15.24 11.13
CA THR A 158 -12.55 -13.98 11.70
C THR A 158 -11.55 -12.86 11.47
N PHE A 159 -12.04 -11.74 10.92
CA PHE A 159 -11.29 -10.48 10.86
C PHE A 159 -11.58 -9.68 12.11
N LEU A 160 -10.55 -9.06 12.69
CA LEU A 160 -10.73 -8.05 13.73
C LEU A 160 -10.79 -6.67 13.08
N ARG A 161 -11.77 -5.87 13.49
CA ARG A 161 -12.03 -4.53 12.97
C ARG A 161 -12.41 -3.63 14.13
N ARG A 162 -12.14 -2.34 13.98
CA ARG A 162 -12.72 -1.33 14.84
C ARG A 162 -14.09 -0.93 14.29
N ASP A 163 -15.06 -0.75 15.18
CA ASP A 163 -16.36 -0.16 14.85
C ASP A 163 -16.25 1.37 14.62
N GLU A 164 -17.37 2.03 14.30
CA GLU A 164 -17.41 3.49 14.09
C GLU A 164 -16.98 4.30 15.32
N GLY A 165 -17.07 3.72 16.53
CA GLY A 165 -16.63 4.31 17.79
C GLY A 165 -15.16 4.00 18.14
N GLY A 166 -14.44 3.30 17.27
CA GLY A 166 -13.04 2.92 17.48
C GLY A 166 -12.83 1.70 18.39
N LYS A 167 -13.91 1.01 18.80
CA LYS A 167 -13.82 -0.19 19.64
C LYS A 167 -13.61 -1.43 18.78
N LEU A 168 -12.82 -2.38 19.29
CA LEU A 168 -12.63 -3.70 18.67
C LEU A 168 -13.88 -4.58 18.76
#